data_AF-A0A3N9UPS7-F1
#
_entry.id   AF-A0A3N9UPS7-F1
#
_cell.length_a   1.000
_cell.length_b   1.000
_cell.length_c   1.000
_cell.angle_alpha   90.00
_cell.angle_beta   90.00
_cell.angle_gamma   90.00
#
_symmetry.space_group_name_H-M   'P 1'
#
loop_
_entity.id
_entity.type
_entity.pdbx_description
1 polymer ?
#
loop_
_entity_poly.entity_id
_entity_poly.type
_entity_poly.pdbx_seq_one_letter_code
_entity_poly.pdbx_strand_id
1 'polypeptide(L)' 'KGQPLYIIEVMKMFNKINAPFSGTIDKILIQGGDGTIVQKGQPLFKVTPDEVFVEVNPEEIEREKRARTSEYLKAVL' A
#
# COMPACT_ATOMS: atom_id res chain seq x y z
N LYS A 1 3.03 -4.19 8.12
CA LYS A 1 4.13 -4.81 7.33
C LYS A 1 4.71 -6.01 8.09
N GLY A 2 5.03 -7.11 7.40
CA GLY A 2 5.68 -8.28 8.01
C GLY A 2 4.74 -9.23 8.77
N GLN A 3 3.45 -8.92 8.86
CA GLN A 3 2.45 -9.84 9.42
C GLN A 3 2.16 -10.98 8.44
N PRO A 4 1.85 -12.20 8.91
CA PRO A 4 1.47 -13.31 8.05
C PRO A 4 0.21 -12.98 7.26
N LEU A 5 0.26 -13.09 5.92
CA LEU A 5 -0.86 -12.78 5.03
C LEU A 5 -1.61 -14.06 4.63
N TYR A 6 -0.90 -15.09 4.18
CA TYR A 6 -1.48 -16.39 3.85
C TYR A 6 -0.43 -17.49 4.00
N ILE A 7 -0.90 -18.74 4.00
CA ILE A 7 -0.06 -19.93 4.01
C ILE A 7 -0.24 -20.63 2.66
N ILE A 8 0.85 -21.05 2.04
CA ILE A 8 0.82 -21.83 0.81
C ILE A 8 1.46 -23.19 1.05
N GLU A 9 0.78 -24.24 0.64
CA GLU A 9 1.32 -25.59 0.63
C GLU A 9 2.02 -25.86 -0.69
N VAL A 10 3.31 -26.18 -0.63
CA VAL A 10 4.10 -26.59 -1.80
C VAL A 10 4.89 -27.83 -1.41
N MET A 11 4.76 -28.91 -2.17
CA MET A 11 5.50 -30.16 -1.95
C MET A 11 5.44 -30.68 -0.50
N LYS A 12 4.24 -30.69 0.11
CA LYS A 12 4.00 -31.08 1.51
C LYS A 12 4.66 -30.16 2.55
N MET A 13 5.05 -28.95 2.16
CA MET A 13 5.60 -27.92 3.04
C MET A 13 4.65 -26.71 3.09
N PHE A 14 4.31 -26.29 4.30
CA PHE A 14 3.53 -25.09 4.53
C PHE A 14 4.46 -23.88 4.68
N ASN A 15 4.43 -22.99 3.69
CA ASN A 15 5.19 -21.76 3.70
C ASN A 15 4.30 -20.60 4.10
N LYS A 16 4.74 -19.82 5.09
CA LYS A 16 4.04 -18.62 5.54
C LYS A 16 4.53 -17.42 4.74
N ILE A 17 3.62 -16.78 4.02
CA ILE A 17 3.93 -15.59 3.23
C ILE A 17 3.50 -14.35 4.02
N ASN A 18 4.45 -13.45 4.26
CA ASN A 18 4.22 -12.23 5.02
C ASN A 18 3.85 -11.06 4.10
N ALA A 19 3.06 -10.12 4.63
CA ALA A 19 2.65 -8.92 3.93
C ALA A 19 3.87 -8.02 3.60
N PRO A 20 4.10 -7.69 2.31
CA PRO A 20 5.27 -6.91 1.89
C PRO A 20 5.23 -5.44 2.35
N PHE A 21 4.03 -4.89 2.52
CA PHE A 21 3.78 -3.52 2.98
C PHE A 21 2.66 -3.51 4.03
N SER A 22 2.44 -2.35 4.66
CA SER A 22 1.25 -2.10 5.48
C SER A 22 0.14 -1.61 4.55
N GLY A 23 -1.05 -2.18 4.70
CA GLY A 23 -2.19 -1.89 3.84
C GLY A 23 -3.42 -2.66 4.27
N THR A 24 -4.53 -2.38 3.60
CA THR A 24 -5.82 -3.01 3.83
C THR A 24 -6.15 -3.97 2.67
N ILE A 25 -6.65 -5.17 2.99
CA ILE A 25 -7.13 -6.12 1.97
C ILE A 25 -8.51 -5.65 1.50
N ASP A 26 -8.60 -5.21 0.24
CA ASP A 26 -9.85 -4.75 -0.35
C ASP A 26 -10.75 -5.92 -0.74
N LYS A 27 -10.15 -6.94 -1.38
CA LYS A 27 -10.85 -8.11 -1.90
C LYS A 27 -9.98 -9.35 -1.88
N ILE A 28 -10.59 -10.47 -1.55
CA ILE A 28 -10.03 -11.80 -1.75
C ILE A 28 -10.47 -12.26 -3.15
N LEU A 29 -9.51 -12.57 -4.02
CA LEU A 29 -9.75 -12.90 -5.44
C LEU A 29 -9.79 -14.41 -5.68
N ILE A 30 -9.21 -15.20 -4.78
CA ILE A 30 -9.35 -16.66 -4.81
C ILE A 30 -10.80 -17.07 -4.55
N GLN A 31 -11.27 -18.01 -5.37
CA GLN A 31 -12.60 -18.60 -5.26
C GLN A 31 -12.46 -20.02 -4.71
N GLY A 32 -13.01 -20.23 -3.52
CA GLY A 32 -12.76 -21.42 -2.71
C GLY A 32 -12.04 -21.01 -1.42
N GLY A 33 -12.42 -21.65 -0.31
CA GLY A 33 -11.82 -21.40 0.98
C GLY A 33 -10.42 -21.99 1.10
N ASP A 34 -10.12 -22.50 2.29
CA ASP A 34 -8.83 -23.13 2.59
C ASP A 34 -8.51 -24.29 1.63
N GLY A 35 -7.25 -24.37 1.18
CA GLY A 35 -6.79 -25.46 0.29
C GLY A 35 -7.10 -25.26 -1.20
N THR A 36 -7.51 -24.07 -1.61
CA THR A 36 -7.71 -23.76 -3.04
C THR A 36 -6.40 -23.87 -3.83
N ILE A 37 -6.44 -24.61 -4.94
CA ILE A 37 -5.29 -24.78 -5.84
C ILE A 37 -5.06 -23.47 -6.59
N VAL A 38 -3.83 -22.94 -6.50
CA VAL A 38 -3.42 -21.69 -7.16
C VAL A 38 -2.25 -21.93 -8.08
N GLN A 39 -2.16 -21.15 -9.16
CA GLN A 39 -1.06 -21.20 -10.12
C GLN A 39 -0.07 -20.04 -9.92
N LYS A 40 1.17 -20.23 -10.36
CA LYS A 40 2.18 -19.17 -10.31
C LYS A 40 1.71 -17.95 -11.10
N GLY A 41 1.72 -16.79 -10.45
CA GLY A 41 1.28 -15.52 -11.04
C GLY A 41 -0.22 -15.26 -10.93
N GLN A 42 -1.01 -16.19 -10.37
CA GLN A 42 -2.42 -15.96 -10.11
C GLN A 42 -2.60 -14.88 -9.02
N PRO A 43 -3.44 -13.86 -9.25
CA PRO A 43 -3.72 -12.84 -8.24
C PRO A 43 -4.58 -13.43 -7.13
N LEU A 44 -4.14 -13.26 -5.87
CA LEU A 44 -4.82 -13.83 -4.70
C LEU A 44 -5.64 -12.81 -3.91
N PHE A 45 -5.08 -11.60 -3.74
CA PHE A 45 -5.66 -10.52 -2.95
C PHE A 45 -5.50 -9.20 -3.70
N LYS A 46 -6.50 -8.33 -3.59
CA LYS A 46 -6.36 -6.91 -3.90
C LYS A 46 -6.08 -6.18 -2.59
N VAL A 47 -4.99 -5.44 -2.52
CA VAL A 47 -4.54 -4.75 -1.30
C VAL A 47 -4.22 -3.30 -1.64
N THR A 48 -4.74 -2.36 -0.86
CA THR A 48 -4.41 -0.94 -0.94
C THR A 48 -3.37 -0.61 0.13
N PRO A 49 -2.17 -0.10 -0.22
CA PRO A 49 -1.17 0.34 0.75
C PRO A 49 -1.64 1.53 1.59
N ASP A 50 -1.27 1.58 2.86
CA ASP A 50 -1.64 2.71 3.75
C ASP A 50 -0.82 3.97 3.46
N GLU A 51 0.46 3.79 3.10
CA GLU A 51 1.29 4.88 2.60
C GLU A 51 1.07 5.02 1.09
N VAL A 52 0.19 5.97 0.74
CA VAL A 52 0.03 6.40 -0.64
C VAL A 52 1.14 7.40 -0.94
N PHE A 53 1.96 7.09 -1.95
CA PHE A 53 2.93 8.04 -2.46
C PHE A 53 2.15 9.18 -3.13
N VAL A 54 2.01 10.31 -2.43
CA VAL A 54 1.41 11.50 -3.01
C VAL A 54 2.45 12.11 -3.93
N GLU A 55 2.20 12.03 -5.23
CA GLU A 55 3.01 12.74 -6.22
C GLU A 55 2.79 14.24 -6.03
N VAL A 56 3.80 14.91 -5.48
CA VAL A 56 3.72 16.33 -5.16
C VAL A 56 4.22 17.13 -6.36
N ASN A 57 3.36 17.95 -6.98
CA ASN A 57 3.76 18.82 -8.07
C ASN A 57 4.65 19.96 -7.52
N PRO A 58 5.91 20.11 -8.00
CA PRO A 58 6.84 21.12 -7.48
C PRO A 58 6.33 22.57 -7.64
N GLU A 59 5.52 22.85 -8.67
CA GLU A 59 4.97 24.21 -8.91
C GLU A 59 3.93 24.61 -7.86
N GLU A 60 3.15 23.63 -7.38
CA GLU A 60 2.12 23.86 -6.36
C GLU A 60 2.76 24.12 -5.00
N ILE A 61 3.83 23.39 -4.67
CA ILE A 61 4.63 23.62 -3.46
C ILE A 61 5.25 25.03 -3.47
N GLU A 62 5.81 25.48 -4.60
CA GLU A 62 6.40 26.82 -4.71
C GLU A 62 5.35 27.92 -4.56
N ARG A 63 4.15 27.73 -5.13
CA ARG A 63 3.04 28.66 -4.97
C ARG A 63 2.60 28.77 -3.52
N GLU A 64 2.42 27.64 -2.84
CA GLU A 64 2.07 27.60 -1.41
C GLU A 64 3.15 28.24 -0.53
N LYS A 65 4.43 27.91 -0.77
CA LYS A 65 5.56 28.49 -0.04
C LYS A 65 5.61 30.00 -0.21
N ARG A 66 5.43 30.53 -1.42
CA ARG A 66 5.40 31.99 -1.66
C ARG A 66 4.21 32.65 -0.98
N ALA A 67 3.01 32.07 -1.08
CA ALA A 67 1.83 32.60 -0.42
C ALA A 67 2.04 32.68 1.10
N ARG A 68 2.53 31.59 1.71
CA ARG A 68 2.82 31.52 3.14
C ARG A 68 3.91 32.49 3.57
N THR A 69 4.96 32.63 2.75
CA THR A 69 6.05 33.60 3.00
C THR A 69 5.52 35.04 2.94
N SER A 70 4.64 35.36 1.99
CA SER A 70 4.04 36.69 1.88
C SER A 70 3.10 37.01 3.04
N GLU A 71 2.37 36.02 3.55
CA GLU A 71 1.51 36.16 4.73
C GLU A 71 2.33 36.46 5.99
N TYR A 72 3.39 35.68 6.24
CA TYR A 72 4.28 35.95 7.38
C TYR A 72 4.96 37.31 7.28
N LEU A 73 5.39 37.72 6.09
CA LEU A 73 6.02 39.03 5.90
C LEU A 73 5.04 40.17 6.22
N LYS A 74 3.75 40.02 5.87
CA LYS A 74 2.69 40.97 6.24
C LYS A 74 2.37 41.00 7.74
N ALA A 75 2.59 39.89 8.45
CA ALA A 75 2.33 39.83 9.89
C ALA A 75 3.44 40.45 10.75
N VAL A 76 4.62 40.70 10.16
CA VAL A 76 5.81 41.23 10.84
C VAL A 76 6.07 42.72 10.49
N LEU A 77 5.44 43.24 9.43
CA LEU A 77 5.44 44.65 9.03
C LEU A 77 4.24 45.40 9.61
#